data_AF-A0A1Y1VQR9-F1
#
_entry.id   AF-A0A1Y1VQR9-F1
#
_cell.length_a   1.000
_cell.length_b   1.000
_cell.length_c   1.000
_cell.angle_alpha   90.00
_cell.angle_beta   90.00
_cell.angle_gamma   90.00
#
_symmetry.space_group_name_H-M   'P 1'
#
loop_
_entity.id
_entity.type
_entity.pdbx_description
1 polymer ?
#
loop_
_entity_poly.entity_id
_entity_poly.type
_entity_poly.pdbx_seq_one_letter_code
_entity_poly.pdbx_strand_id
1 'polypeptide(L)'
;MKKQFPWILFLLDPNNSYFRTEKTPTCFLKARGTLNELSKDKYIRESYKQITKQWSDIKSSAYNGFKDGIKEGIKEGMEKGMEKGQKKGQKLESIKIVLKSILKNYSIDDIIDLTGLSKGNINYLKTLIDNKEYNINELESKFNIEHEDFDKICKEIGIKMDNNEIDNNETKKQRTK
;
A
#
# COMPACT_ATOMS: atom_id res chain seq x y z
N MET A 1 -56.16 17.30 -14.55
CA MET A 1 -56.52 15.90 -14.85
C MET A 1 -55.39 14.98 -15.37
N LYS A 2 -54.08 15.35 -15.34
CA LYS A 2 -53.01 14.50 -15.93
C LYS A 2 -52.12 13.72 -14.93
N LYS A 3 -52.29 13.88 -13.61
CA LYS A 3 -51.38 13.27 -12.60
C LYS A 3 -51.91 12.00 -11.91
N GLN A 4 -53.20 11.67 -12.05
CA GLN A 4 -53.82 10.67 -11.17
C GLN A 4 -53.55 9.21 -11.58
N PHE A 5 -53.27 8.95 -12.87
CA PHE A 5 -52.98 7.60 -13.37
C PHE A 5 -51.88 7.58 -14.44
N PRO A 6 -50.59 7.62 -14.04
CA PRO A 6 -49.46 7.60 -14.97
C PRO A 6 -49.43 6.40 -15.90
N TRP A 7 -49.94 5.24 -15.47
CA TRP A 7 -49.96 4.03 -16.32
C TRP A 7 -50.90 4.15 -17.52
N ILE A 8 -52.04 4.85 -17.38
CA ILE A 8 -52.95 5.11 -18.51
C ILE A 8 -52.25 5.98 -19.54
N LEU A 9 -51.58 7.04 -19.06
CA LEU A 9 -50.81 7.93 -19.93
C LEU A 9 -49.69 7.17 -20.66
N PHE A 10 -49.07 6.18 -20.02
CA PHE A 10 -48.03 5.35 -20.63
C PHE A 10 -48.57 4.45 -21.74
N LEU A 11 -49.75 3.85 -21.55
CA LEU A 11 -50.38 3.01 -22.57
C LEU A 11 -50.86 3.83 -23.77
N LEU A 12 -51.30 5.07 -23.54
CA LEU A 12 -51.75 5.97 -24.60
C LEU A 12 -50.59 6.58 -25.39
N ASP A 13 -49.56 7.03 -24.69
CA ASP A 13 -48.38 7.64 -25.28
C ASP A 13 -47.12 7.27 -24.46
N PRO A 14 -46.48 6.13 -24.77
CA PRO A 14 -45.27 5.71 -24.06
C PRO A 14 -44.07 6.62 -24.36
N ASN A 15 -44.17 7.48 -25.38
CA ASN A 15 -43.16 8.44 -25.77
C ASN A 15 -43.39 9.85 -25.22
N ASN A 16 -44.42 10.02 -24.38
CA ASN A 16 -44.72 11.28 -23.74
C ASN A 16 -43.52 11.83 -22.96
N SER A 17 -43.37 13.16 -22.94
CA SER A 17 -42.29 13.83 -22.20
C SER A 17 -42.27 13.46 -20.71
N TYR A 18 -43.44 13.15 -20.12
CA TYR A 18 -43.57 12.69 -18.74
C TYR A 18 -42.77 11.41 -18.43
N PHE A 19 -42.55 10.51 -19.41
CA PHE A 19 -41.79 9.25 -19.21
C PHE A 19 -40.31 9.34 -19.62
N ARG A 20 -39.83 10.56 -19.89
CA ARG A 20 -38.45 10.82 -20.35
C ARG A 20 -37.66 11.69 -19.37
N THR A 21 -38.22 11.99 -18.20
CA THR A 21 -37.60 12.86 -17.19
C THR A 21 -36.96 12.06 -16.06
N GLU A 22 -36.04 12.68 -15.32
CA GLU A 22 -35.44 12.07 -14.11
C GLU A 22 -36.47 11.73 -13.02
N LYS A 23 -37.63 12.43 -13.01
CA LYS A 23 -38.74 12.17 -12.07
C LYS A 23 -39.59 10.96 -12.47
N THR A 24 -39.31 10.32 -13.60
CA THR A 24 -40.08 9.16 -14.08
C THR A 24 -39.77 7.93 -13.23
N PRO A 25 -40.77 7.21 -12.69
CA PRO A 25 -40.55 5.99 -11.94
C PRO A 25 -39.82 4.91 -12.76
N THR A 26 -38.89 4.18 -12.13
CA THR A 26 -38.04 3.17 -12.76
C THR A 26 -38.81 2.10 -13.54
N CYS A 27 -40.01 1.72 -13.08
CA CYS A 27 -40.86 0.74 -13.76
C CYS A 27 -41.27 1.20 -15.17
N PHE A 28 -41.62 2.47 -15.36
CA PHE A 28 -41.99 3.03 -16.67
C PHE A 28 -40.78 3.16 -17.59
N LEU A 29 -39.60 3.51 -17.05
CA LEU A 29 -38.36 3.53 -17.83
C LEU A 29 -38.01 2.15 -18.38
N LYS A 30 -38.12 1.11 -17.53
CA LYS A 30 -37.91 -0.29 -17.93
C LYS A 30 -38.93 -0.72 -18.99
N ALA A 31 -40.23 -0.51 -18.74
CA ALA A 31 -41.29 -0.88 -19.68
C ALA A 31 -41.10 -0.20 -21.05
N ARG A 32 -40.71 1.08 -21.07
CA ARG A 32 -40.40 1.81 -22.30
C ARG A 32 -39.18 1.23 -23.02
N GLY A 33 -38.13 0.88 -22.28
CA GLY A 33 -36.95 0.21 -22.83
C GLY A 33 -37.32 -1.10 -23.53
N THR A 34 -38.10 -1.95 -22.85
CA THR A 34 -38.62 -3.20 -23.42
C THR A 34 -39.48 -2.95 -24.67
N LEU A 35 -40.32 -1.91 -24.67
CA LEU A 35 -41.11 -1.57 -25.86
C LEU A 35 -40.22 -1.15 -27.04
N ASN A 36 -39.14 -0.40 -26.79
CA ASN A 36 -38.19 -0.02 -27.83
C ASN A 36 -37.44 -1.23 -28.40
N GLU A 37 -37.08 -2.20 -27.55
CA GLU A 37 -36.46 -3.47 -27.98
C GLU A 37 -37.41 -4.33 -28.83
N LEU A 38 -38.70 -4.36 -28.47
CA LEU A 38 -39.74 -5.14 -29.14
C LEU A 38 -40.38 -4.43 -30.33
N SER A 39 -40.13 -3.14 -30.50
CA SER A 39 -40.62 -2.36 -31.64
C SER A 39 -40.14 -2.99 -32.95
N LYS A 40 -41.02 -3.03 -33.96
CA LYS A 40 -40.69 -3.51 -35.31
C LYS A 40 -39.78 -2.53 -36.08
N ASP A 41 -39.56 -1.33 -35.54
CA ASP A 41 -38.68 -0.32 -36.12
C ASP A 41 -37.20 -0.75 -36.01
N LYS A 42 -36.63 -1.11 -37.16
CA LYS A 42 -35.23 -1.53 -37.29
C LYS A 42 -34.24 -0.48 -36.75
N TYR A 43 -34.51 0.81 -36.98
CA TYR A 43 -33.61 1.90 -36.57
C TYR A 43 -33.55 2.05 -35.05
N ILE A 44 -34.71 2.00 -34.39
CA ILE A 44 -34.80 2.08 -32.93
C ILE A 44 -34.09 0.88 -32.29
N ARG A 45 -34.30 -0.32 -32.82
CA ARG A 45 -33.65 -1.53 -32.32
C ARG A 45 -32.13 -1.49 -32.46
N GLU A 46 -31.62 -1.00 -33.60
CA GLU A 46 -30.18 -0.96 -33.85
C GLU A 46 -29.48 0.11 -32.98
N SER A 47 -30.10 1.28 -32.81
CA SER A 47 -29.56 2.32 -31.93
C SER A 47 -29.48 1.84 -30.47
N TYR A 48 -30.48 1.11 -29.99
CA TYR A 48 -30.46 0.52 -28.65
C TYR A 48 -29.32 -0.49 -28.47
N LYS A 49 -29.10 -1.40 -29.44
CA LYS A 49 -27.99 -2.36 -29.40
C LYS A 49 -26.62 -1.67 -29.37
N GLN A 50 -26.46 -0.58 -30.11
CA GLN A 50 -25.19 0.16 -30.09
C GLN A 50 -24.92 0.78 -28.73
N ILE A 51 -25.94 1.38 -28.10
CA ILE A 51 -25.82 1.96 -26.77
C ILE A 51 -25.46 0.88 -25.75
N THR A 52 -26.11 -0.29 -25.78
CA THR A 52 -25.80 -1.38 -24.84
C THR A 52 -24.39 -1.94 -25.05
N LYS A 53 -23.95 -2.06 -26.30
CA LYS A 53 -22.56 -2.45 -26.62
C LYS A 53 -21.56 -1.45 -26.06
N GLN A 54 -21.75 -0.15 -26.33
CA GLN A 54 -20.88 0.91 -25.80
C GLN A 54 -20.81 0.88 -24.27
N TRP A 55 -21.95 0.72 -23.60
CA TRP A 55 -22.00 0.56 -22.15
C TRP A 55 -21.21 -0.66 -21.65
N SER A 56 -21.30 -1.80 -22.34
CA SER A 56 -20.53 -2.99 -22.00
C SER A 56 -19.03 -2.76 -22.20
N ASP A 57 -18.65 -2.11 -23.30
CA ASP A 57 -17.24 -1.81 -23.62
C ASP A 57 -16.65 -0.86 -22.56
N ILE A 58 -17.38 0.19 -22.19
CA ILE A 58 -17.01 1.12 -21.11
C ILE A 58 -16.87 0.37 -19.78
N LYS A 59 -17.84 -0.48 -19.43
CA LYS A 59 -17.81 -1.25 -18.19
C LYS A 59 -16.62 -2.22 -18.15
N SER A 60 -16.35 -2.92 -19.26
CA SER A 60 -15.23 -3.83 -19.40
C SER A 60 -13.90 -3.09 -19.29
N SER A 61 -13.77 -1.96 -20.00
CA SER A 61 -12.56 -1.11 -19.94
C SER A 61 -12.31 -0.59 -18.52
N ALA A 62 -13.34 -0.12 -17.82
CA ALA A 62 -13.20 0.35 -16.44
C ALA A 62 -12.80 -0.79 -15.49
N TYR A 63 -13.40 -1.97 -15.65
CA TYR A 63 -13.06 -3.15 -14.86
C TYR A 63 -11.61 -3.61 -15.10
N ASN A 64 -11.18 -3.66 -16.36
CA ASN A 64 -9.81 -4.04 -16.72
C ASN A 64 -8.80 -3.02 -16.20
N GLY A 65 -9.06 -1.72 -16.38
CA GLY A 65 -8.18 -0.67 -15.85
C GLY A 65 -8.04 -0.72 -14.32
N PHE A 66 -9.14 -1.00 -13.60
CA PHE A 66 -9.09 -1.21 -12.16
C PHE A 66 -8.26 -2.44 -11.78
N LYS A 67 -8.45 -3.56 -12.49
CA LYS A 67 -7.72 -4.81 -12.26
C LYS A 67 -6.21 -4.65 -12.52
N ASP A 68 -5.86 -3.97 -13.62
CA ASP A 68 -4.47 -3.70 -13.99
C ASP A 68 -3.81 -2.76 -12.98
N GLY A 69 -4.51 -1.69 -12.57
CA GLY A 69 -4.01 -0.79 -11.52
C GLY A 69 -3.76 -1.48 -10.18
N ILE A 70 -4.64 -2.40 -9.76
CA ILE A 70 -4.39 -3.22 -8.56
C ILE A 70 -3.15 -4.10 -8.74
N LYS A 71 -3.03 -4.76 -9.90
CA LYS A 71 -1.93 -5.68 -10.18
C LYS A 71 -0.59 -4.95 -10.17
N GLU A 72 -0.52 -3.78 -10.81
CA GLU A 72 0.68 -2.94 -10.82
C GLU A 72 1.01 -2.41 -9.41
N GLY A 73 0.01 -1.91 -8.69
CA GLY A 73 0.20 -1.44 -7.31
C GLY A 73 0.74 -2.52 -6.36
N ILE A 74 0.24 -3.75 -6.47
CA ILE A 74 0.74 -4.89 -5.70
C ILE A 74 2.18 -5.22 -6.10
N LYS A 75 2.48 -5.26 -7.41
CA LYS A 75 3.83 -5.58 -7.90
C LYS A 75 4.85 -4.56 -7.42
N GLU A 76 4.58 -3.27 -7.59
CA GLU A 76 5.46 -2.20 -7.13
C GLU A 76 5.62 -2.20 -5.61
N GLY A 77 4.52 -2.40 -4.87
CA GLY A 77 4.56 -2.46 -3.42
C GLY A 77 5.42 -3.62 -2.91
N MET A 78 5.30 -4.78 -3.54
CA MET A 78 6.09 -5.97 -3.20
C MET A 78 7.57 -5.77 -3.54
N GLU A 79 7.89 -5.23 -4.71
CA GLU A 79 9.27 -4.97 -5.13
C GLU A 79 9.97 -3.97 -4.21
N LYS A 80 9.34 -2.81 -3.96
CA LYS A 80 9.86 -1.79 -3.03
C LYS A 80 9.97 -2.33 -1.61
N GLY A 81 9.03 -3.16 -1.16
CA GLY A 81 9.05 -3.80 0.15
C GLY A 81 10.20 -4.79 0.29
N MET A 82 10.39 -5.65 -0.72
CA MET A 82 11.44 -6.66 -0.75
C MET A 82 12.83 -6.03 -0.79
N GLU A 83 13.04 -5.00 -1.62
CA GLU A 83 14.32 -4.31 -1.71
C GLU A 83 14.69 -3.61 -0.38
N LYS A 84 13.73 -2.92 0.24
CA LYS A 84 13.93 -2.30 1.56
C LYS A 84 14.22 -3.35 2.63
N GLY A 85 13.48 -4.46 2.63
CA GLY A 85 13.69 -5.57 3.56
C GLY A 85 15.07 -6.21 3.41
N GLN A 86 15.49 -6.48 2.17
CA GLN A 86 16.80 -7.06 1.87
C GLN A 86 17.95 -6.14 2.29
N LYS A 87 17.85 -4.84 2.00
CA LYS A 87 18.86 -3.84 2.43
C LYS A 87 18.95 -3.73 3.95
N LYS A 88 17.80 -3.71 4.66
CA LYS A 88 17.79 -3.73 6.13
C LYS A 88 18.43 -5.03 6.66
N GLY A 89 18.05 -6.18 6.13
CA GLY A 89 18.57 -7.49 6.54
C GLY A 89 20.09 -7.64 6.33
N GLN A 90 20.60 -7.21 5.18
CA GLN A 90 22.05 -7.23 4.91
C GLN A 90 22.84 -6.40 5.92
N LYS A 91 22.37 -5.19 6.25
CA LYS A 91 23.02 -4.33 7.25
C LYS A 91 23.03 -4.96 8.65
N LEU A 92 21.89 -5.52 9.06
CA LEU A 92 21.75 -6.21 10.35
C LEU A 92 22.72 -7.40 10.44
N GLU A 93 22.82 -8.20 9.37
CA GLU A 93 23.74 -9.33 9.31
C GLU A 93 25.20 -8.88 9.35
N SER A 94 25.57 -7.82 8.63
CA SER A 94 26.92 -7.25 8.69
C SER A 94 27.32 -6.85 10.12
N ILE A 95 26.44 -6.17 10.86
CA ILE A 95 26.70 -5.79 12.25
C ILE A 95 26.82 -7.02 13.14
N LYS A 96 25.91 -7.99 12.98
CA LYS A 96 25.96 -9.26 13.72
C LYS A 96 27.27 -10.00 13.50
N ILE A 97 27.79 -10.01 12.27
CA ILE A 97 29.11 -10.58 11.95
C ILE A 97 30.21 -9.81 12.68
N VAL A 98 30.23 -8.48 12.61
CA VAL A 98 31.25 -7.67 13.30
C VAL A 98 31.24 -7.95 14.81
N LEU A 99 30.07 -7.92 15.45
CA LEU A 99 29.94 -8.18 16.89
C LEU A 99 30.48 -9.57 17.26
N LYS A 100 30.10 -10.61 16.50
CA LYS A 100 30.63 -11.97 16.70
C LYS A 100 32.13 -12.05 16.49
N SER A 101 32.67 -11.34 15.50
CA SER A 101 34.10 -11.34 15.21
C SER A 101 34.90 -10.63 16.30
N ILE A 102 34.38 -9.54 16.86
CA ILE A 102 34.99 -8.84 18.00
C ILE A 102 35.04 -9.77 19.22
N LEU A 103 33.93 -10.47 19.54
CA LEU A 103 33.90 -11.42 20.65
C LEU A 103 34.86 -12.61 20.49
N LYS A 104 35.15 -12.98 19.24
CA LYS A 104 36.12 -14.04 18.91
C LYS A 104 37.56 -13.52 18.80
N ASN A 105 37.82 -12.25 19.13
CA ASN A 105 39.13 -11.60 19.07
C ASN A 105 39.80 -11.63 17.67
N TYR A 106 39.03 -11.51 16.59
CA TYR A 106 39.62 -11.29 15.26
C TYR A 106 40.32 -9.92 15.16
N SER A 107 41.31 -9.83 14.28
CA SER A 107 41.96 -8.56 13.95
C SER A 107 40.95 -7.57 13.35
N ILE A 108 41.15 -6.27 13.59
CA ILE A 108 40.34 -5.23 12.94
C ILE A 108 40.49 -5.31 11.42
N ASP A 109 41.69 -5.62 10.93
CA ASP A 109 41.95 -5.74 9.49
C ASP A 109 41.18 -6.93 8.88
N ASP A 110 41.17 -8.09 9.56
CA ASP A 110 40.37 -9.25 9.12
C ASP A 110 38.86 -8.94 9.10
N ILE A 111 38.37 -8.15 10.07
CA ILE A 111 36.96 -7.75 10.14
C ILE A 111 36.60 -6.80 8.99
N ILE A 112 37.50 -5.88 8.64
CA ILE A 112 37.33 -4.98 7.48
C ILE A 112 37.22 -5.82 6.21
N ASP A 113 38.11 -6.80 6.01
CA ASP A 113 38.10 -7.66 4.83
C ASP A 113 36.84 -8.53 4.73
N LEU A 114 36.33 -9.02 5.87
CA LEU A 114 35.13 -9.86 5.91
C LEU A 114 33.82 -9.10 5.72
N THR A 115 33.74 -7.83 6.14
CA THR A 115 32.47 -7.09 6.24
C THR A 115 32.39 -5.84 5.37
N GLY A 116 33.53 -5.32 4.91
CA GLY A 116 33.62 -4.07 4.15
C GLY A 116 33.25 -2.82 4.94
N LEU A 117 33.10 -2.93 6.27
CA LEU A 117 32.79 -1.78 7.14
C LEU A 117 34.03 -0.91 7.39
N SER A 118 33.80 0.38 7.58
CA SER A 118 34.89 1.31 7.90
C SER A 118 35.49 0.99 9.26
N LYS A 119 36.80 1.21 9.41
CA LYS A 119 37.53 1.07 10.68
C LYS A 119 36.86 1.86 11.82
N GLY A 120 36.32 3.05 11.52
CA GLY A 120 35.61 3.89 12.49
C GLY A 120 34.33 3.23 13.03
N ASN A 121 33.56 2.55 12.17
CA ASN A 121 32.34 1.85 12.58
C ASN A 121 32.67 0.60 13.42
N ILE A 122 33.71 -0.15 13.05
CA ILE A 122 34.17 -1.31 13.82
C ILE A 122 34.66 -0.88 15.20
N ASN A 123 35.46 0.20 15.26
CA ASN A 123 35.97 0.72 16.53
C ASN A 123 34.84 1.22 17.44
N TYR A 124 33.82 1.86 16.86
CA TYR A 124 32.62 2.25 17.60
C TYR A 124 31.91 1.04 18.22
N LEU A 125 31.61 0.00 17.42
CA LEU A 125 30.98 -1.22 17.93
C LEU A 125 31.82 -1.91 19.01
N LYS A 126 33.16 -1.86 18.89
CA LYS A 126 34.06 -2.35 19.93
C LYS A 126 33.92 -1.57 21.23
N THR A 127 33.90 -0.22 21.17
CA THR A 127 33.68 0.60 22.37
C THR A 127 32.33 0.35 23.03
N LEU A 128 31.28 0.05 22.25
CA LEU A 128 29.98 -0.33 22.80
C LEU A 128 30.08 -1.65 23.59
N ILE A 129 30.76 -2.66 23.06
CA ILE A 129 30.94 -3.95 23.75
C ILE A 129 31.73 -3.76 25.05
N ASP A 130 32.79 -2.96 25.01
CA ASP A 130 33.66 -2.73 26.18
C ASP A 130 32.92 -1.97 27.29
N ASN A 131 32.15 -0.93 26.93
CA ASN A 131 31.39 -0.11 27.88
C ASN A 131 30.02 -0.71 28.26
N LYS A 132 29.53 -1.69 27.49
CA LYS A 132 28.18 -2.28 27.57
C LYS A 132 27.03 -1.27 27.49
N GLU A 133 27.27 -0.09 26.93
CA GLU A 133 26.29 0.97 26.80
C GLU A 133 26.28 1.51 25.37
N TYR A 134 25.10 1.91 24.87
CA TYR A 134 24.99 2.62 23.59
C TYR A 134 23.96 3.76 23.61
N ASN A 135 24.18 4.74 22.73
CA ASN A 135 23.27 5.86 22.50
C ASN A 135 22.41 5.59 21.25
N ILE A 136 21.08 5.65 21.41
CA ILE A 136 20.13 5.37 20.32
C ILE A 136 20.33 6.31 19.13
N ASN A 137 20.50 7.61 19.37
CA ASN A 137 20.62 8.61 18.30
C ASN A 137 21.91 8.42 17.49
N GLU A 138 23.00 8.04 18.16
CA GLU A 138 24.29 7.82 17.49
C GLU A 138 24.29 6.52 16.68
N LEU A 139 23.64 5.47 17.19
CA LEU A 139 23.46 4.20 16.49
C LEU A 139 22.58 4.36 15.25
N GLU A 140 21.45 5.06 15.38
CA GLU A 140 20.56 5.38 14.26
C GLU A 140 21.29 6.24 13.21
N SER A 141 22.06 7.24 13.62
CA SER A 141 22.81 8.11 12.70
C SER A 141 23.92 7.37 11.94
N LYS A 142 24.69 6.50 12.61
CA LYS A 142 25.83 5.80 11.98
C LYS A 142 25.41 4.61 11.13
N PHE A 143 24.42 3.83 11.56
CA PHE A 143 24.07 2.57 10.93
C PHE A 143 22.71 2.57 10.25
N ASN A 144 21.85 3.57 10.54
CA ASN A 144 20.50 3.68 10.02
C ASN A 144 19.68 2.41 10.31
N ILE A 145 19.72 2.00 11.58
CA ILE A 145 19.07 0.81 12.13
C ILE A 145 18.31 1.22 13.38
N GLU A 146 17.13 0.62 13.58
CA GLU A 146 16.28 0.83 14.75
C GLU A 146 16.89 0.11 15.97
N HIS A 147 16.88 0.76 17.14
CA HIS A 147 17.45 0.19 18.37
C HIS A 147 16.86 -1.18 18.74
N GLU A 148 15.57 -1.41 18.47
CA GLU A 148 14.92 -2.69 18.71
C GLU A 148 15.56 -3.86 17.94
N ASP A 149 15.98 -3.61 16.69
CA ASP A 149 16.63 -4.63 15.87
C ASP A 149 18.07 -4.88 16.32
N PHE A 150 18.75 -3.84 16.79
CA PHE A 150 20.06 -3.98 17.42
C PHE A 150 19.98 -4.77 18.73
N ASP A 151 18.99 -4.49 19.59
CA ASP A 151 18.76 -5.22 20.83
C ASP A 151 18.48 -6.70 20.60
N LYS A 152 17.75 -7.04 19.53
CA LYS A 152 17.55 -8.44 19.10
C LYS A 152 18.88 -9.10 18.74
N ILE A 153 19.73 -8.43 17.96
CA ILE A 153 21.06 -8.95 17.60
C ILE A 153 21.91 -9.17 18.86
N CYS A 154 21.94 -8.20 19.77
CA CYS A 154 22.71 -8.33 21.02
C CYS A 154 22.22 -9.50 21.87
N LYS A 155 20.90 -9.68 22.01
CA LYS A 155 20.30 -10.84 22.70
C LYS A 155 20.66 -12.16 22.01
N GLU A 156 20.62 -12.24 20.69
CA GLU A 156 20.99 -13.45 19.93
C GLU A 156 22.46 -13.84 20.11
N ILE A 157 23.35 -12.85 20.25
CA ILE A 157 24.78 -13.07 20.46
C ILE A 157 25.10 -13.33 21.95
N GLY A 158 24.19 -13.00 22.86
CA GLY A 158 24.36 -13.15 24.31
C GLY A 158 25.05 -11.96 24.98
N ILE A 159 25.03 -10.79 24.35
CA ILE A 159 25.56 -9.53 24.91
C ILE A 159 24.42 -8.83 25.66
N LYS A 160 24.64 -8.48 26.94
CA LYS A 160 23.79 -7.55 27.67
C LYS A 160 24.34 -6.15 27.48
N MET A 161 23.54 -5.28 26.85
CA MET A 161 23.84 -3.85 26.69
C MET A 161 22.73 -3.04 27.33
N ASP A 162 23.12 -1.98 28.02
CA ASP A 162 22.19 -1.01 28.60
C ASP A 162 22.06 0.18 27.64
N ASN A 163 20.82 0.51 27.31
CA ASN A 163 20.54 1.68 26.48
C ASN A 163 20.58 2.87 27.44
N ASN A 164 21.46 3.84 27.19
CA ASN A 164 21.43 5.08 27.96
C ASN A 164 20.14 5.82 27.59
N GLU A 165 19.08 5.58 28.36
CA GLU A 165 17.80 6.26 28.24
C GLU A 165 18.03 7.76 28.40
N ILE A 166 18.19 8.48 27.29
CA ILE A 166 17.74 9.86 27.24
C ILE A 166 16.24 9.77 27.02
N ASP A 167 15.53 9.68 28.14
CA ASP A 167 14.09 9.66 28.25
C ASP A 167 13.51 10.94 27.60
N ASN A 168 13.25 10.89 26.29
CA ASN A 168 12.55 11.93 25.54
C ASN A 168 11.14 11.45 25.14
N ASN A 169 10.54 10.56 25.93
CA ASN A 169 9.18 10.06 25.74
C ASN A 169 8.09 10.94 26.36
N GLU A 170 8.32 12.25 26.55
CA GLU A 170 7.27 13.21 26.90
C GLU A 170 6.78 14.09 25.73
N THR A 171 7.48 14.19 24.59
CA THR A 171 7.11 15.19 23.56
C THR A 171 6.25 14.69 22.39
N LYS A 172 5.97 13.39 22.25
CA LYS A 172 5.08 12.87 21.18
C LYS A 172 3.62 12.62 21.59
N LYS A 173 3.24 12.78 22.87
CA LYS A 173 1.85 12.63 23.35
C LYS A 173 0.98 13.89 23.24
N GLN A 174 1.50 15.02 22.74
CA GLN A 174 0.74 16.28 22.60
C GLN A 174 0.38 16.70 21.16
N ARG A 175 0.63 15.86 20.13
CA ARG A 175 0.26 16.17 18.74
C ARG A 175 -0.95 15.43 18.16
N THR A 176 -1.76 14.81 19.02
CA THR A 176 -3.11 14.37 18.69
C THR A 176 -4.06 14.78 19.81
N LYS A 177 -4.43 16.06 19.82
CA LYS A 177 -5.70 16.56 20.34
C LYS A 177 -6.38 17.32 19.22
#